data_AF-A0A819V3E6-F1
#
_entry.id   AF-A0A819V3E6-F1
#
_cell.length_a   1.000
_cell.length_b   1.000
_cell.length_c   1.000
_cell.angle_alpha   90.00
_cell.angle_beta   90.00
_cell.angle_gamma   90.00
#
_symmetry.space_group_name_H-M   'P 1'
#
loop_
_entity.id
_entity.type
_entity.pdbx_description
1 polymer ?
#
loop_
_entity_poly.entity_id
_entity_poly.type
_entity_poly.pdbx_seq_one_letter_code
_entity_poly.pdbx_strand_id
1 'polypeptide(L)'
;MPFINANKIHSIDFRIGGVASITGSFAHDPLNTNRILVENNIPLVGLDGLNIVHVDGISVDGEEGTALRLSINATIENPGVTDVQLQNFSFYMAEGETGTILGQIPINVLALQPGTNTVTLNGLLAPLHETDLPVVGKFFSAYLNGQTQLVKLFHDRSFEQNAIPMDLTTSGLTMKANLEGIKANIIRQVDVLNFGIEFDSIDENKVYATGRLSVLFELPSNVHMTFKALTTSINFTMHFNDGPSMSQMILHDLPVEHNQITNELLMSFNKQELIVLNDASFEEFAANLVLTSSVSVINHF
;
A
#
# COMPACT_ATOMS: atom_id res chain seq x y z
N MET A 1 12.12 -35.47 -16.07
CA MET A 1 10.81 -35.94 -15.58
C MET A 1 9.74 -35.16 -16.32
N PRO A 2 8.74 -35.81 -16.94
CA PRO A 2 7.71 -35.09 -17.66
C PRO A 2 6.78 -34.39 -16.66
N PHE A 3 6.54 -33.10 -16.88
CA PHE A 3 5.52 -32.34 -16.18
C PHE A 3 4.16 -33.00 -16.46
N ILE A 4 3.53 -33.54 -15.42
CA ILE A 4 2.11 -33.88 -15.48
C ILE A 4 1.39 -32.55 -15.63
N ASN A 5 0.85 -32.31 -16.82
CA ASN A 5 -0.04 -31.20 -17.07
C ASN A 5 -1.34 -31.52 -16.31
N ALA A 6 -1.43 -31.05 -15.07
CA ALA A 6 -2.63 -31.18 -14.26
C ALA A 6 -3.69 -30.31 -14.92
N ASN A 7 -4.49 -30.91 -15.80
CA ASN A 7 -5.74 -30.33 -16.25
C ASN A 7 -6.51 -29.88 -15.01
N LYS A 8 -6.68 -28.56 -14.85
CA LYS A 8 -7.45 -27.95 -13.77
C LYS A 8 -8.85 -28.58 -13.79
N ILE A 9 -9.14 -29.45 -12.82
CA ILE A 9 -10.49 -29.96 -12.60
C ILE A 9 -11.24 -28.82 -11.90
N HIS A 10 -12.07 -28.10 -12.64
CA HIS A 10 -12.77 -26.91 -12.16
C HIS A 10 -13.99 -27.23 -11.27
N SER A 11 -14.55 -28.44 -11.38
CA SER A 11 -15.66 -28.91 -10.55
C SER A 11 -15.59 -30.42 -10.36
N ILE A 12 -16.00 -30.89 -9.17
CA ILE A 12 -16.18 -32.31 -8.90
C ILE A 12 -17.68 -32.53 -8.68
N ASP A 13 -18.28 -33.36 -9.52
CA ASP A 13 -19.67 -33.78 -9.33
C ASP A 13 -19.73 -34.84 -8.24
N PHE A 14 -20.10 -34.42 -7.03
CA PHE A 14 -20.32 -35.33 -5.92
C PHE A 14 -21.80 -35.70 -5.84
N ARG A 15 -22.09 -37.00 -5.96
CA ARG A 15 -23.45 -37.53 -5.87
C ARG A 15 -23.66 -38.14 -4.49
N ILE A 16 -24.60 -37.58 -3.74
CA ILE A 16 -25.04 -38.17 -2.48
C ILE A 16 -26.42 -38.78 -2.71
N GLY A 17 -26.50 -40.10 -2.60
CA GLY A 17 -27.75 -40.85 -2.62
C GLY A 17 -28.08 -41.37 -1.22
N GLY A 18 -29.36 -41.31 -0.85
CA GLY A 18 -29.85 -41.84 0.43
C GLY A 18 -31.33 -42.22 0.39
N VAL A 19 -31.80 -42.87 1.46
CA VAL A 19 -33.21 -43.20 1.64
C VAL A 19 -33.69 -42.49 2.90
N ALA A 20 -34.67 -41.60 2.77
CA ALA A 20 -35.34 -40.95 3.89
C ALA A 20 -36.67 -41.66 4.16
N SER A 21 -37.07 -41.72 5.43
CA SER A 21 -38.40 -42.19 5.85
C SER A 21 -39.05 -41.10 6.70
N ILE A 22 -40.21 -40.60 6.26
CA ILE A 22 -40.99 -39.61 7.00
C ILE A 22 -42.24 -40.30 7.51
N THR A 23 -42.48 -40.23 8.82
CA THR A 23 -43.71 -40.70 9.45
C THR A 23 -44.55 -39.47 9.79
N GLY A 24 -45.73 -39.36 9.18
CA GLY A 24 -46.68 -38.28 9.43
C GLY A 24 -48.10 -38.81 9.50
N SER A 25 -49.02 -38.04 10.08
CA SER A 25 -50.45 -38.37 10.08
C SER A 25 -51.26 -37.18 9.59
N PHE A 26 -52.16 -37.40 8.65
CA PHE A 26 -53.26 -36.45 8.43
C PHE A 26 -54.39 -36.76 9.41
N ALA A 27 -55.35 -35.84 9.56
CA ALA A 27 -56.45 -35.96 10.51
C ALA A 27 -57.24 -37.28 10.37
N HIS A 28 -57.14 -38.01 9.26
CA HIS A 28 -57.88 -39.24 9.00
C HIS A 28 -57.05 -40.47 8.62
N ASP A 29 -55.73 -40.41 8.37
CA ASP A 29 -54.91 -41.62 8.09
C ASP A 29 -53.39 -41.39 8.27
N PRO A 30 -52.60 -42.42 8.64
CA PRO A 30 -51.14 -42.35 8.69
C PRO A 30 -50.52 -42.31 7.29
N LEU A 31 -49.71 -41.30 7.01
CA LEU A 31 -48.89 -41.21 5.81
C LEU A 31 -47.63 -42.06 6.01
N ASN A 32 -47.60 -43.22 5.34
CA ASN A 32 -46.44 -44.09 5.33
C ASN A 32 -45.58 -43.80 4.09
N THR A 33 -44.52 -43.00 4.26
CA THR A 33 -43.52 -42.79 3.21
C THR A 33 -42.34 -43.75 3.40
N ASN A 34 -42.62 -45.05 3.32
CA ASN A 34 -41.55 -46.05 3.28
C ASN A 34 -40.71 -45.82 2.00
N ARG A 35 -39.48 -45.33 2.20
CA ARG A 35 -38.41 -45.21 1.21
C ARG A 35 -38.59 -44.08 0.18
N ILE A 36 -38.61 -42.84 0.65
CA ILE A 36 -38.40 -41.69 -0.25
C ILE A 36 -36.92 -41.73 -0.70
N LEU A 37 -36.70 -41.92 -2.00
CA LEU A 37 -35.39 -41.79 -2.60
C LEU A 37 -34.99 -40.32 -2.58
N VAL A 38 -33.88 -40.03 -1.91
CA VAL A 38 -33.25 -38.72 -1.95
C VAL A 38 -32.01 -38.86 -2.82
N GLU A 39 -32.14 -38.42 -4.07
CA GLU A 39 -30.98 -38.20 -4.94
C GLU A 39 -30.76 -36.71 -5.02
N ASN A 40 -29.61 -36.25 -4.51
CA ASN A 40 -29.20 -34.88 -4.66
C ASN A 40 -27.82 -34.84 -5.30
N ASN A 41 -27.73 -34.13 -6.42
CA ASN A 41 -26.44 -33.80 -7.02
C ASN A 41 -26.00 -32.48 -6.41
N ILE A 42 -24.95 -32.52 -5.60
CA ILE A 42 -24.39 -31.32 -4.99
C ILE A 42 -23.12 -31.00 -5.77
N PRO A 43 -23.11 -29.95 -6.61
CA PRO A 43 -21.88 -29.53 -7.27
C PRO A 43 -20.91 -29.05 -6.19
N LEU A 44 -19.76 -29.73 -6.06
CA LEU A 44 -18.67 -29.22 -5.25
C LEU A 44 -17.84 -28.29 -6.14
N VAL A 45 -18.04 -26.99 -5.96
CA VAL A 45 -17.16 -25.97 -6.51
C VAL A 45 -15.88 -26.02 -5.68
N GLY A 46 -14.75 -26.34 -6.34
CA GLY A 46 -13.46 -26.40 -5.68
C GLY A 46 -12.94 -25.03 -5.26
N LEU A 47 -11.74 -25.00 -4.67
CA LEU A 47 -11.06 -23.76 -4.24
C LEU A 47 -10.69 -22.83 -5.40
N ASP A 48 -10.80 -23.29 -6.65
CA ASP A 48 -10.65 -22.46 -7.85
C ASP A 48 -11.75 -21.37 -7.95
N GLY A 49 -12.77 -21.41 -7.08
CA GLY A 49 -13.77 -20.37 -6.93
C GLY A 49 -13.39 -19.23 -5.97
N LEU A 50 -12.30 -19.36 -5.19
CA LEU A 50 -11.80 -18.33 -4.27
C LEU A 50 -11.08 -17.17 -4.99
N ASN A 51 -11.51 -16.85 -6.21
CA ASN A 51 -10.89 -15.82 -7.05
C ASN A 51 -11.44 -14.43 -6.76
N ILE A 52 -12.55 -14.35 -6.03
CA ILE A 52 -13.20 -13.10 -5.66
C ILE A 52 -12.68 -12.71 -4.29
N VAL A 53 -11.62 -11.91 -4.31
CA VAL A 53 -11.11 -11.23 -3.12
C VAL A 53 -11.16 -9.74 -3.34
N HIS A 54 -11.87 -9.07 -2.46
CA HIS A 54 -11.82 -7.62 -2.35
C HIS A 54 -10.92 -7.27 -1.17
N VAL A 55 -9.96 -6.37 -1.38
CA VAL A 55 -9.17 -5.81 -0.27
C VAL A 55 -9.90 -4.55 0.17
N ASP A 56 -10.50 -4.63 1.35
CA ASP A 56 -11.29 -3.55 1.95
C ASP A 56 -10.38 -2.44 2.50
N GLY A 57 -9.16 -2.79 2.90
CA GLY A 57 -8.16 -1.83 3.35
C GLY A 57 -6.86 -2.47 3.81
N ILE A 58 -5.80 -1.66 3.85
CA ILE A 58 -4.50 -2.02 4.42
C ILE A 58 -4.13 -0.97 5.46
N SER A 59 -3.65 -1.44 6.61
CA SER A 59 -2.93 -0.62 7.59
C SER A 59 -1.50 -1.14 7.75
N VAL A 60 -0.59 -0.21 8.05
CA VAL A 60 0.77 -0.53 8.44
C VAL A 60 0.83 -0.42 9.95
N ASP A 61 0.96 -1.55 10.63
CA ASP A 61 0.75 -1.66 12.08
C ASP A 61 2.07 -1.69 12.87
N GLY A 62 3.20 -1.51 12.19
CA GLY A 62 4.53 -1.52 12.80
C GLY A 62 5.62 -1.93 11.84
N GLU A 63 6.78 -2.23 12.43
CA GLU A 63 7.96 -2.72 11.73
C GLU A 63 8.50 -3.98 12.44
N GLU A 64 9.14 -4.85 11.67
CA GLU A 64 9.87 -6.01 12.16
C GLU A 64 11.23 -6.08 11.45
N GLY A 65 12.27 -5.58 12.12
CA GLY A 65 13.59 -5.43 11.50
C GLY A 65 13.55 -4.41 10.36
N THR A 66 13.71 -4.88 9.12
CA THR A 66 13.60 -4.05 7.90
C THR A 66 12.26 -4.23 7.17
N ALA A 67 11.35 -5.04 7.72
CA ALA A 67 10.04 -5.32 7.13
C ALA A 67 8.96 -4.41 7.73
N LEU A 68 7.96 -4.04 6.93
CA LEU A 68 6.76 -3.37 7.43
C LEU A 68 5.68 -4.40 7.76
N ARG A 69 5.08 -4.30 8.95
CA ARG A 69 3.94 -5.14 9.33
C ARG A 69 2.67 -4.59 8.71
N LEU A 70 1.99 -5.43 7.94
CA LEU A 70 0.74 -5.13 7.28
C LEU A 70 -0.41 -5.85 7.95
N SER A 71 -1.53 -5.16 8.08
CA SER A 71 -2.84 -5.75 8.38
C SER A 71 -3.78 -5.44 7.22
N ILE A 72 -4.31 -6.50 6.61
CA ILE A 72 -5.08 -6.45 5.37
C ILE A 72 -6.47 -6.95 5.70
N ASN A 73 -7.45 -6.06 5.62
CA ASN A 73 -8.85 -6.46 5.69
C ASN A 73 -9.29 -6.86 4.29
N ALA A 74 -9.78 -8.09 4.16
CA ALA A 74 -10.21 -8.63 2.89
C ALA A 74 -11.54 -9.36 3.02
N THR A 75 -12.33 -9.25 1.95
CA THR A 75 -13.56 -9.99 1.77
C THR A 75 -13.33 -11.11 0.76
N ILE A 76 -13.49 -12.35 1.19
CA ILE A 76 -13.28 -13.58 0.40
C ILE A 76 -14.61 -14.30 0.24
N GLU A 77 -15.02 -14.57 -0.99
CA GLU A 77 -16.20 -15.37 -1.28
C GLU A 77 -15.86 -16.86 -1.36
N ASN A 78 -16.52 -17.68 -0.55
CA ASN A 78 -16.53 -19.14 -0.68
C ASN A 78 -17.79 -19.55 -1.46
N PRO A 79 -17.67 -19.93 -2.75
CA PRO A 79 -18.83 -20.34 -3.55
C PRO A 79 -19.31 -21.77 -3.25
N GLY A 80 -18.61 -22.50 -2.37
CA GLY A 80 -18.99 -23.84 -1.93
C GLY A 80 -20.19 -23.83 -0.99
N VAL A 81 -20.79 -25.01 -0.81
CA VAL A 81 -21.88 -25.24 0.16
C VAL A 81 -21.37 -25.82 1.49
N THR A 82 -20.05 -25.92 1.65
CA THR A 82 -19.38 -26.44 2.85
C THR A 82 -18.31 -25.47 3.32
N ASP A 83 -17.99 -25.55 4.61
CA ASP A 83 -16.88 -24.80 5.19
C ASP A 83 -15.54 -25.26 4.58
N VAL A 84 -14.66 -24.29 4.34
CA VAL A 84 -13.28 -24.51 3.91
C VAL A 84 -12.35 -24.12 5.04
N GLN A 85 -11.47 -25.02 5.46
CA GLN A 85 -10.45 -24.72 6.46
C GLN A 85 -9.05 -24.99 5.88
N LEU A 86 -8.29 -23.92 5.69
CA LEU A 86 -6.89 -23.96 5.28
C LEU A 86 -6.03 -23.63 6.50
N GLN A 87 -4.87 -24.29 6.61
CA GLN A 87 -3.97 -24.15 7.75
C GLN A 87 -2.52 -24.21 7.29
N ASN A 88 -1.66 -23.51 8.02
CA ASN A 88 -0.19 -23.56 7.90
C ASN A 88 0.31 -23.37 6.46
N PHE A 89 -0.10 -22.29 5.81
CA PHE A 89 0.39 -21.93 4.48
C PHE A 89 0.69 -20.43 4.43
N SER A 90 1.37 -19.96 3.39
CA SER A 90 1.60 -18.53 3.18
C SER A 90 1.10 -18.05 1.83
N PHE A 91 0.60 -16.81 1.80
CA PHE A 91 0.48 -16.05 0.56
C PHE A 91 1.71 -15.20 0.35
N TYR A 92 2.15 -15.10 -0.89
CA TYR A 92 3.07 -14.08 -1.36
C TYR A 92 2.26 -12.95 -1.96
N MET A 93 2.61 -11.74 -1.58
CA MET A 93 2.07 -10.52 -2.16
C MET A 93 3.02 -10.03 -3.23
N ALA A 94 2.53 -9.82 -4.44
CA ALA A 94 3.29 -9.27 -5.55
C ALA A 94 2.61 -8.07 -6.18
N GLU A 95 3.42 -7.20 -6.74
CA GLU A 95 2.99 -6.09 -7.57
C GLU A 95 2.39 -6.62 -8.89
N GLY A 96 1.27 -6.05 -9.31
CA GLY A 96 0.43 -6.61 -10.37
C GLY A 96 1.02 -6.60 -11.78
N GLU A 97 1.87 -5.62 -12.12
CA GLU A 97 2.44 -5.47 -13.46
C GLU A 97 3.74 -6.29 -13.65
N THR A 98 4.67 -6.16 -12.71
CA THR A 98 6.00 -6.78 -12.76
C THR A 98 6.02 -8.18 -12.16
N GLY A 99 5.07 -8.50 -11.27
CA GLY A 99 5.08 -9.73 -10.48
C GLY A 99 6.15 -9.74 -9.38
N THR A 100 6.79 -8.61 -9.11
CA THR A 100 7.81 -8.48 -8.05
C THR A 100 7.17 -8.78 -6.69
N ILE A 101 7.79 -9.67 -5.92
CA ILE A 101 7.29 -10.05 -4.60
C ILE A 101 7.58 -8.93 -3.61
N LEU A 102 6.50 -8.37 -3.09
CA LEU A 102 6.49 -7.28 -2.12
C LEU A 102 6.61 -7.80 -0.68
N GLY A 103 6.15 -9.03 -0.43
CA GLY A 103 6.10 -9.57 0.92
C GLY A 103 5.37 -10.91 1.05
N GLN A 104 5.18 -11.32 2.30
CA GLN A 104 4.57 -12.59 2.67
C GLN A 104 3.50 -12.41 3.76
N ILE A 105 2.43 -13.18 3.67
CA ILE A 105 1.30 -13.19 4.60
C ILE A 105 1.16 -14.63 5.12
N PRO A 106 1.75 -14.96 6.28
CA PRO A 106 1.62 -16.29 6.87
C PRO A 106 0.20 -16.50 7.41
N ILE A 107 -0.38 -17.66 7.07
CA ILE A 107 -1.73 -18.06 7.47
C ILE A 107 -1.64 -19.32 8.33
N ASN A 108 -1.92 -19.15 9.62
CA ASN A 108 -2.02 -20.28 10.55
C ASN A 108 -3.32 -21.05 10.33
N VAL A 109 -4.45 -20.33 10.29
CA VAL A 109 -5.79 -20.88 10.04
C VAL A 109 -6.59 -19.85 9.26
N LEU A 110 -7.19 -20.27 8.14
CA LEU A 110 -8.20 -19.53 7.39
C LEU A 110 -9.43 -20.43 7.27
N ALA A 111 -10.50 -20.04 7.96
CA ALA A 111 -11.78 -20.73 7.92
C ALA A 111 -12.79 -19.87 7.16
N LEU A 112 -13.36 -20.41 6.08
CA LEU A 112 -14.31 -19.73 5.22
C LEU A 112 -15.64 -20.49 5.24
N GLN A 113 -16.70 -19.84 5.72
CA GLN A 113 -18.06 -20.35 5.62
C GLN A 113 -18.61 -20.13 4.20
N PRO A 114 -19.61 -20.89 3.75
CA PRO A 114 -20.33 -20.61 2.51
C PRO A 114 -20.77 -19.15 2.39
N GLY A 115 -20.47 -18.51 1.25
CA GLY A 115 -20.76 -17.10 0.98
C GLY A 115 -19.61 -16.16 1.31
N THR A 116 -19.95 -14.92 1.68
CA THR A 116 -19.00 -13.82 1.88
C THR A 116 -18.38 -13.87 3.28
N ASN A 117 -17.03 -13.90 3.35
CA ASN A 117 -16.28 -13.89 4.60
C ASN A 117 -15.39 -12.65 4.68
N THR A 118 -15.45 -11.92 5.79
CA THR A 118 -14.49 -10.85 6.07
C THR A 118 -13.38 -11.39 6.96
N VAL A 119 -12.13 -11.25 6.53
CA VAL A 119 -10.95 -11.74 7.23
C VAL A 119 -9.91 -10.65 7.35
N THR A 120 -9.16 -10.66 8.45
CA THR A 120 -7.97 -9.83 8.62
C THR A 120 -6.73 -10.70 8.46
N LEU A 121 -5.93 -10.39 7.45
CA LEU A 121 -4.69 -11.09 7.14
C LEU A 121 -3.51 -10.24 7.61
N ASN A 122 -2.61 -10.85 8.38
CA ASN A 122 -1.42 -10.16 8.85
C ASN A 122 -0.21 -10.63 8.04
N GLY A 123 0.60 -9.69 7.56
CA GLY A 123 1.76 -9.99 6.73
C GLY A 123 2.91 -9.04 6.95
N LEU A 124 3.97 -9.28 6.21
CA LEU A 124 5.18 -8.47 6.17
C LEU A 124 5.40 -7.99 4.74
N LEU A 125 5.55 -6.68 4.56
CA LEU A 125 6.15 -6.09 3.37
C LEU A 125 7.67 -6.20 3.53
N ALA A 126 8.24 -7.22 2.94
CA ALA A 126 9.66 -7.53 2.99
C ALA A 126 10.05 -8.04 1.60
N PRO A 127 10.72 -7.22 0.76
CA PRO A 127 11.19 -7.71 -0.53
C PRO A 127 12.11 -8.91 -0.33
N LEU A 128 11.96 -9.93 -1.18
CA LEU A 128 12.79 -11.14 -1.10
C LEU A 128 14.25 -10.87 -1.47
N HIS A 129 14.47 -9.87 -2.34
CA HIS A 129 15.78 -9.47 -2.79
C HIS A 129 15.99 -7.97 -2.64
N GLU A 130 17.21 -7.53 -2.34
CA GLU A 130 17.55 -6.11 -2.27
C GLU A 130 17.28 -5.37 -3.59
N THR A 131 17.36 -6.08 -4.71
CA THR A 131 17.03 -5.56 -6.05
C THR A 131 15.57 -5.15 -6.21
N ASP A 132 14.69 -5.64 -5.34
CA ASP A 132 13.24 -5.37 -5.39
C ASP A 132 12.86 -4.12 -4.58
N LEU A 133 13.78 -3.58 -3.77
CA LEU A 133 13.56 -2.39 -2.94
C LEU A 133 13.05 -1.17 -3.74
N PRO A 134 13.57 -0.86 -4.95
CA PRO A 134 13.03 0.25 -5.74
C PRO A 134 11.56 0.05 -6.13
N VAL A 135 11.14 -1.19 -6.40
CA VAL A 135 9.74 -1.51 -6.75
C VAL A 135 8.84 -1.35 -5.53
N VAL A 136 9.28 -1.84 -4.36
CA VAL A 136 8.56 -1.66 -3.09
C VAL A 136 8.42 -0.17 -2.73
N GLY A 137 9.50 0.61 -2.88
CA GLY A 137 9.48 2.05 -2.65
C GLY A 137 8.53 2.79 -3.59
N LYS A 138 8.50 2.44 -4.87
CA LYS A 138 7.55 3.00 -5.84
C LYS A 138 6.11 2.61 -5.50
N PHE A 139 5.85 1.36 -5.16
CA PHE A 139 4.53 0.85 -4.77
C PHE A 139 3.98 1.60 -3.55
N PHE A 140 4.78 1.73 -2.49
CA PHE A 140 4.39 2.43 -1.27
C PHE A 140 4.20 3.94 -1.52
N SER A 141 5.06 4.53 -2.34
CA SER A 141 4.92 5.94 -2.75
C SER A 141 3.63 6.17 -3.53
N ALA A 142 3.25 5.27 -4.45
CA ALA A 142 1.99 5.35 -5.19
C ALA A 142 0.78 5.25 -4.24
N TYR A 143 0.83 4.31 -3.28
CA TYR A 143 -0.18 4.18 -2.23
C TYR A 143 -0.36 5.47 -1.43
N LEU A 144 0.71 6.11 -0.93
CA LEU A 144 0.65 7.38 -0.19
C LEU A 144 0.24 8.59 -1.05
N ASN A 145 0.34 8.49 -2.37
CA ASN A 145 -0.12 9.51 -3.30
C ASN A 145 -1.58 9.29 -3.77
N GLY A 146 -2.31 8.36 -3.15
CA GLY A 146 -3.70 8.09 -3.50
C GLY A 146 -3.88 7.33 -4.81
N GLN A 147 -2.83 6.68 -5.33
CA GLN A 147 -2.92 5.89 -6.55
C GLN A 147 -3.33 4.46 -6.21
N THR A 148 -4.41 3.97 -6.83
CA THR A 148 -4.81 2.57 -6.73
C THR A 148 -3.72 1.67 -7.33
N GLN A 149 -3.35 0.61 -6.63
CA GLN A 149 -2.33 -0.35 -7.07
C GLN A 149 -2.95 -1.73 -7.26
N LEU A 150 -2.60 -2.43 -8.35
CA LEU A 150 -2.99 -3.82 -8.52
C LEU A 150 -2.04 -4.71 -7.70
N VAL A 151 -2.60 -5.57 -6.86
CA VAL A 151 -1.86 -6.51 -6.04
C VAL A 151 -2.31 -7.93 -6.38
N LYS A 152 -1.34 -8.85 -6.45
CA LYS A 152 -1.57 -10.27 -6.61
C LYS A 152 -1.17 -10.99 -5.33
N LEU A 153 -2.10 -11.73 -4.74
CA LEU A 153 -1.82 -12.67 -3.68
C LEU A 153 -1.79 -14.08 -4.27
N PHE A 154 -0.74 -14.84 -4.03
CA PHE A 154 -0.66 -16.20 -4.55
C PHE A 154 0.10 -17.11 -3.60
N HIS A 155 -0.23 -18.39 -3.63
CA HIS A 155 0.54 -19.42 -2.94
C HIS A 155 1.46 -20.12 -3.93
N ASP A 156 2.75 -20.21 -3.60
CA ASP A 156 3.76 -20.87 -4.42
C ASP A 156 4.66 -21.76 -3.53
N ARG A 157 4.64 -23.06 -3.84
CA ARG A 157 5.38 -24.08 -3.10
C ARG A 157 6.88 -24.02 -3.29
N SER A 158 7.36 -23.38 -4.36
CA SER A 158 8.80 -23.27 -4.61
C SER A 158 9.53 -22.51 -3.51
N PHE A 159 8.81 -21.72 -2.73
CA PHE A 159 9.33 -20.97 -1.58
C PHE A 159 9.19 -21.71 -0.24
N GLU A 160 8.53 -22.87 -0.19
CA GLU A 160 8.33 -23.63 1.04
C GLU A 160 9.29 -24.82 1.11
N GLN A 161 10.09 -24.90 2.18
CA GLN A 161 11.10 -25.97 2.34
C GLN A 161 10.52 -27.33 2.75
N ASN A 162 9.28 -27.39 3.23
CA ASN A 162 8.62 -28.62 3.70
C ASN A 162 7.17 -28.67 3.23
N ALA A 163 6.95 -29.17 2.03
CA ALA A 163 5.60 -29.26 1.46
C ALA A 163 4.70 -30.24 2.24
N ILE A 164 3.53 -29.79 2.68
CA ILE A 164 2.52 -30.59 3.40
C ILE A 164 1.45 -31.03 2.39
N PRO A 165 0.72 -32.16 2.57
CA PRO A 165 -0.33 -32.58 1.63
C PRO A 165 -1.39 -31.51 1.29
N MET A 166 -1.58 -30.50 2.17
CA MET A 166 -2.48 -29.37 1.94
C MET A 166 -2.06 -28.51 0.73
N ASP A 167 -0.77 -28.50 0.39
CA ASP A 167 -0.25 -27.69 -0.71
C ASP A 167 -0.82 -28.14 -2.05
N LEU A 168 -1.18 -29.44 -2.16
CA LEU A 168 -2.20 -30.06 -3.05
C LEU A 168 -3.27 -29.08 -3.54
N THR A 169 -3.94 -28.52 -2.55
CA THR A 169 -5.22 -27.86 -2.70
C THR A 169 -5.08 -26.35 -2.83
N THR A 170 -3.97 -25.78 -2.33
CA THR A 170 -3.68 -24.34 -2.38
C THR A 170 -2.77 -23.96 -3.54
N SER A 171 -2.06 -24.92 -4.16
CA SER A 171 -1.23 -24.65 -5.33
C SER A 171 -2.08 -24.20 -6.52
N GLY A 172 -1.98 -22.91 -6.86
CA GLY A 172 -2.80 -22.29 -7.88
C GLY A 172 -3.83 -21.30 -7.33
N LEU A 173 -3.98 -21.20 -6.01
CA LEU A 173 -4.74 -20.11 -5.40
C LEU A 173 -4.03 -18.80 -5.72
N THR A 174 -4.67 -18.00 -6.56
CA THR A 174 -4.22 -16.69 -7.00
C THR A 174 -5.40 -15.75 -6.91
N MET A 175 -5.21 -14.68 -6.16
CA MET A 175 -6.20 -13.66 -5.93
C MET A 175 -5.62 -12.34 -6.43
N LYS A 176 -6.46 -11.53 -7.06
CA LYS A 176 -6.08 -10.19 -7.50
C LYS A 176 -6.98 -9.20 -6.79
N ALA A 177 -6.40 -8.13 -6.28
CA ALA A 177 -7.14 -7.08 -5.62
C ALA A 177 -6.58 -5.72 -6.01
N ASN A 178 -7.47 -4.73 -6.04
CA ASN A 178 -7.08 -3.34 -6.12
C ASN A 178 -6.86 -2.84 -4.69
N LEU A 179 -5.67 -2.32 -4.43
CA LEU A 179 -5.35 -1.59 -3.23
C LEU A 179 -5.58 -0.12 -3.48
N GLU A 180 -6.62 0.44 -2.87
CA GLU A 180 -6.88 1.87 -2.96
C GLU A 180 -5.80 2.67 -2.22
N GLY A 181 -5.21 3.64 -2.90
CA GLY A 181 -4.24 4.54 -2.30
C GLY A 181 -4.88 5.50 -1.31
N ILE A 182 -4.09 5.98 -0.35
CA ILE A 182 -4.48 7.07 0.55
C ILE A 182 -3.83 8.35 0.08
N LYS A 183 -4.61 9.40 -0.17
CA LYS A 183 -4.05 10.72 -0.49
C LYS A 183 -3.53 11.36 0.80
N ALA A 184 -2.30 11.03 1.17
CA ALA A 184 -1.70 11.47 2.42
C ALA A 184 -1.06 12.85 2.27
N ASN A 185 -1.52 13.82 3.04
CA ASN A 185 -0.81 15.08 3.22
C ASN A 185 0.27 14.87 4.28
N ILE A 186 1.40 14.32 3.86
CA ILE A 186 2.50 13.93 4.74
C ILE A 186 3.33 15.12 5.22
N ILE A 187 3.32 16.23 4.50
CA ILE A 187 3.92 17.50 4.94
C ILE A 187 2.81 18.33 5.60
N ARG A 188 2.98 18.63 6.89
CA ARG A 188 2.02 19.42 7.67
C ARG A 188 2.38 20.88 7.73
N GLN A 189 3.67 21.15 7.87
CA GLN A 189 4.18 22.48 8.09
C GLN A 189 5.60 22.56 7.51
N VAL A 190 5.91 23.71 6.92
CA VAL A 190 7.29 24.08 6.58
C VAL A 190 7.52 25.45 7.22
N ASP A 191 8.56 25.57 8.02
CA ASP A 191 9.02 26.80 8.62
C ASP A 191 10.35 27.20 8.01
N VAL A 192 10.45 28.46 7.62
CA VAL A 192 11.71 29.07 7.20
C VAL A 192 12.38 29.63 8.44
N LEU A 193 13.38 28.91 8.97
CA LEU A 193 14.08 29.29 10.20
C LEU A 193 15.04 30.45 9.96
N ASN A 194 15.73 30.43 8.82
CA ASN A 194 16.48 31.56 8.32
C ASN A 194 16.53 31.53 6.78
N PHE A 195 16.66 32.71 6.20
CA PHE A 195 16.78 32.88 4.77
C PHE A 195 17.63 34.13 4.50
N GLY A 196 18.69 33.97 3.73
CA GLY A 196 19.59 35.03 3.32
C GLY A 196 19.71 35.03 1.80
N ILE A 197 19.77 36.22 1.23
CA ILE A 197 20.00 36.47 -0.19
C ILE A 197 21.36 37.17 -0.33
N GLU A 198 22.19 36.67 -1.23
CA GLU A 198 23.50 37.21 -1.58
C GLU A 198 23.52 37.49 -3.09
N PHE A 199 23.92 38.71 -3.46
CA PHE A 199 24.16 39.07 -4.86
C PHE A 199 25.61 38.80 -5.20
N ASP A 200 25.87 38.18 -6.35
CA ASP A 200 27.25 37.92 -6.77
C ASP A 200 27.98 39.24 -7.06
N SER A 201 29.19 39.36 -6.51
CA SER A 201 29.99 40.59 -6.66
C SER A 201 30.59 40.80 -8.06
N ILE A 202 30.56 39.77 -8.90
CA ILE A 202 31.15 39.74 -10.25
C ILE A 202 30.05 39.74 -11.30
N ASP A 203 28.97 38.99 -11.10
CA ASP A 203 27.82 38.89 -12.00
C ASP A 203 26.54 39.37 -11.32
N GLU A 204 26.16 40.62 -11.55
CA GLU A 204 24.97 41.23 -10.94
C GLU A 204 23.65 40.52 -11.26
N ASN A 205 23.63 39.64 -12.27
CA ASN A 205 22.47 38.83 -12.63
C ASN A 205 22.38 37.53 -11.82
N LYS A 206 23.39 37.21 -11.01
CA LYS A 206 23.41 36.01 -10.17
C LYS A 206 23.05 36.34 -8.75
N VAL A 207 21.99 35.68 -8.30
CA VAL A 207 21.50 35.77 -6.94
C VAL A 207 21.61 34.39 -6.31
N TYR A 208 22.14 34.35 -5.11
CA TYR A 208 22.28 33.15 -4.31
C TYR A 208 21.44 33.25 -3.04
N ALA A 209 20.92 32.11 -2.60
CA ALA A 209 20.17 31.98 -1.37
C ALA A 209 20.86 30.97 -0.43
N THR A 210 20.83 31.28 0.85
CA THR A 210 21.28 30.41 1.94
C THR A 210 20.18 30.38 2.98
N GLY A 211 19.91 29.22 3.57
CA GLY A 211 18.81 29.11 4.52
C GLY A 211 18.73 27.80 5.25
N ARG A 212 17.78 27.77 6.19
CA ARG A 212 17.45 26.63 7.02
C ARG A 212 15.94 26.50 7.11
N LEU A 213 15.50 25.26 6.99
CA LEU A 213 14.09 24.91 6.94
C LEU A 213 13.80 23.85 8.01
N SER A 214 12.64 23.96 8.64
CA SER A 214 12.04 22.88 9.42
C SER A 214 10.81 22.38 8.69
N VAL A 215 10.70 21.07 8.47
CA VAL A 215 9.50 20.47 7.86
C VAL A 215 8.91 19.49 8.84
N LEU A 216 7.68 19.74 9.28
CA LEU A 216 6.92 18.78 10.06
C LEU A 216 6.31 17.75 9.12
N PHE A 217 6.72 16.49 9.31
CA PHE A 217 6.26 15.35 8.55
C PHE A 217 5.35 14.49 9.42
N GLU A 218 4.16 14.12 8.94
CA GLU A 218 3.26 13.22 9.64
C GLU A 218 2.71 12.16 8.70
N LEU A 219 2.89 10.90 9.09
CA LEU A 219 2.25 9.79 8.40
C LEU A 219 0.75 9.73 8.74
N PRO A 220 -0.08 9.20 7.82
CA PRO A 220 -1.47 8.89 8.12
C PRO A 220 -1.62 8.03 9.37
N SER A 221 -2.74 8.20 10.10
CA SER A 221 -2.95 7.51 11.38
C SER A 221 -3.00 5.98 11.29
N ASN A 222 -3.23 5.43 10.09
CA ASN A 222 -3.19 4.00 9.81
C ASN A 222 -1.81 3.50 9.37
N VAL A 223 -0.77 4.33 9.48
CA VAL A 223 0.61 4.02 9.11
C VAL A 223 1.52 4.26 10.30
N HIS A 224 1.90 3.17 10.97
CA HIS A 224 2.78 3.16 12.14
C HIS A 224 4.16 2.62 11.73
N MET A 225 5.03 3.49 11.22
CA MET A 225 6.39 3.11 10.82
C MET A 225 7.41 4.18 11.23
N THR A 226 8.67 3.79 11.36
CA THR A 226 9.76 4.73 11.58
C THR A 226 10.23 5.26 10.23
N PHE A 227 10.12 6.57 10.05
CA PHE A 227 10.62 7.23 8.86
C PHE A 227 12.05 7.71 9.09
N LYS A 228 12.89 7.62 8.06
CA LYS A 228 14.21 8.26 8.05
C LYS A 228 14.42 8.91 6.70
N ALA A 229 14.23 10.22 6.64
CA ALA A 229 14.67 11.00 5.49
C ALA A 229 16.19 10.94 5.39
N LEU A 230 16.70 10.67 4.19
CA LEU A 230 18.12 10.70 3.89
C LEU A 230 18.49 11.97 3.13
N THR A 231 17.75 12.22 2.06
CA THR A 231 17.88 13.43 1.23
C THR A 231 16.50 13.96 0.89
N THR A 232 16.48 15.19 0.38
CA THR A 232 15.25 15.86 -0.04
C THR A 232 15.55 16.79 -1.21
N SER A 233 14.58 16.87 -2.12
CA SER A 233 14.59 17.85 -3.20
C SER A 233 13.38 18.76 -3.04
N ILE A 234 13.59 20.06 -3.13
CA ILE A 234 12.54 21.06 -2.91
C ILE A 234 12.58 22.07 -4.04
N ASN A 235 11.42 22.37 -4.59
CA ASN A 235 11.26 23.44 -5.55
C ASN A 235 10.53 24.60 -4.88
N PHE A 236 11.24 25.71 -4.66
CA PHE A 236 10.68 26.94 -4.14
C PHE A 236 10.31 27.87 -5.28
N THR A 237 9.11 28.43 -5.20
CA THR A 237 8.70 29.56 -6.02
C THR A 237 8.43 30.73 -5.10
N MET A 238 9.09 31.86 -5.34
CA MET A 238 8.91 33.07 -4.54
C MET A 238 7.94 34.02 -5.24
N HIS A 239 7.07 34.63 -4.44
CA HIS A 239 6.11 35.65 -4.86
C HIS A 239 6.29 36.89 -3.99
N PHE A 240 6.00 38.06 -4.55
CA PHE A 240 5.99 39.32 -3.82
C PHE A 240 4.59 39.96 -3.91
N ASN A 241 3.98 40.29 -2.76
CA ASN A 241 2.65 40.91 -2.65
C ASN A 241 1.55 40.24 -3.50
N ASP A 242 1.43 38.92 -3.45
CA ASP A 242 0.49 38.12 -4.27
C ASP A 242 0.66 38.29 -5.80
N GLY A 243 1.78 38.89 -6.22
CA GLY A 243 2.14 39.09 -7.61
C GLY A 243 2.56 37.81 -8.32
N PRO A 244 2.99 37.93 -9.60
CA PRO A 244 3.53 36.79 -10.34
C PRO A 244 4.76 36.20 -9.62
N SER A 245 5.08 34.95 -9.93
CA SER A 245 6.31 34.32 -9.46
C SER A 245 7.51 35.15 -9.91
N MET A 246 8.30 35.63 -8.95
CA MET A 246 9.45 36.48 -9.22
C MET A 246 10.74 35.69 -9.38
N SER A 247 10.85 34.57 -8.67
CA SER A 247 12.03 33.71 -8.72
C SER A 247 11.71 32.28 -8.32
N GLN A 248 12.63 31.39 -8.67
CA GLN A 248 12.57 29.97 -8.37
C GLN A 248 13.91 29.48 -7.83
N MET A 249 13.88 28.56 -6.88
CA MET A 249 15.07 27.87 -6.38
C MET A 249 14.80 26.38 -6.34
N ILE A 250 15.67 25.61 -6.98
CA ILE A 250 15.58 24.14 -7.00
C ILE A 250 16.71 23.60 -6.15
N LEU A 251 16.34 22.95 -5.06
CA LEU A 251 17.24 22.29 -4.14
C LEU A 251 17.23 20.81 -4.44
N HIS A 252 18.42 20.22 -4.62
CA HIS A 252 18.58 18.79 -4.87
C HIS A 252 19.42 18.16 -3.76
N ASP A 253 19.04 16.95 -3.37
CA ASP A 253 19.80 16.08 -2.47
C ASP A 253 20.29 16.76 -1.19
N LEU A 254 19.47 17.64 -0.59
CA LEU A 254 19.87 18.30 0.65
C LEU A 254 20.03 17.28 1.77
N PRO A 255 21.09 17.38 2.59
CA PRO A 255 21.21 16.56 3.78
C PRO A 255 20.09 16.91 4.76
N VAL A 256 19.54 15.88 5.40
CA VAL A 256 18.42 16.02 6.34
C VAL A 256 18.83 15.51 7.73
N GLU A 257 18.60 16.34 8.74
CA GLU A 257 18.60 15.91 10.14
C GLU A 257 17.16 15.60 10.54
N HIS A 258 16.83 14.32 10.74
CA HIS A 258 15.48 13.90 11.14
C HIS A 258 15.39 13.71 12.67
N ASN A 259 14.57 14.51 13.33
CA ASN A 259 14.17 14.29 14.71
C ASN A 259 12.99 13.32 14.77
N GLN A 260 13.25 12.04 15.04
CA GLN A 260 12.22 10.99 15.07
C GLN A 260 11.23 11.10 16.24
N ILE A 261 11.50 11.95 17.24
CA ILE A 261 10.57 12.19 18.36
C ILE A 261 9.51 13.20 17.96
N THR A 262 9.90 14.26 17.26
CA THR A 262 9.00 15.34 16.81
C THR A 262 8.53 15.18 15.36
N ASN A 263 9.11 14.22 14.62
CA ASN A 263 8.98 14.05 13.18
C ASN A 263 9.31 15.31 12.36
N GLU A 264 10.26 16.10 12.86
CA GLU A 264 10.74 17.29 12.17
C GLU A 264 11.99 16.97 11.33
N LEU A 265 11.98 17.43 10.09
CA LEU A 265 13.12 17.39 9.18
C LEU A 265 13.79 18.76 9.16
N LEU A 266 15.01 18.83 9.65
CA LEU A 266 15.84 20.02 9.58
C LEU A 266 16.77 19.94 8.38
N MET A 267 16.75 20.99 7.56
CA MET A 267 17.48 21.04 6.31
C MET A 267 18.20 22.37 6.22
N SER A 268 19.42 22.36 5.70
CA SER A 268 20.20 23.57 5.47
C SER A 268 20.71 23.57 4.03
N PHE A 269 20.66 24.72 3.40
CA PHE A 269 21.19 24.92 2.06
C PHE A 269 22.06 26.16 2.05
N ASN A 270 23.15 26.10 1.28
CA ASN A 270 24.16 27.15 1.23
C ASN A 270 24.44 27.53 -0.22
N LYS A 271 24.41 28.83 -0.49
CA LYS A 271 24.74 29.46 -1.78
C LYS A 271 24.08 28.76 -2.98
N GLN A 272 22.77 28.57 -2.90
CA GLN A 272 21.96 27.96 -3.95
C GLN A 272 21.49 29.05 -4.91
N GLU A 273 21.57 28.80 -6.22
CA GLU A 273 21.18 29.80 -7.21
C GLU A 273 19.66 30.05 -7.17
N LEU A 274 19.30 31.34 -7.09
CA LEU A 274 17.94 31.82 -7.18
C LEU A 274 17.71 32.31 -8.61
N ILE A 275 16.95 31.55 -9.39
CA ILE A 275 16.64 31.84 -10.78
C ILE A 275 15.57 32.93 -10.82
N VAL A 276 15.94 34.12 -11.29
CA VAL A 276 14.99 35.23 -11.49
C VAL A 276 14.11 34.92 -12.69
N LEU A 277 12.79 34.93 -12.48
CA LEU A 277 11.78 34.66 -13.51
C LEU A 277 11.14 35.94 -14.05
N ASN A 278 11.09 37.00 -13.22
CA ASN A 278 10.50 38.29 -13.55
C ASN A 278 11.34 39.41 -12.94
N ASP A 279 12.19 40.03 -13.76
CA ASP A 279 13.15 41.05 -13.33
C ASP A 279 12.46 42.22 -12.62
N ALA A 280 11.37 42.74 -13.18
CA ALA A 280 10.66 43.89 -12.59
C ALA A 280 10.11 43.59 -11.19
N SER A 281 9.52 42.41 -10.99
CA SER A 281 8.98 42.01 -9.68
C SER A 281 10.10 41.72 -8.68
N PHE A 282 11.21 41.14 -9.16
CA PHE A 282 12.36 40.83 -8.33
C PHE A 282 13.13 42.09 -7.92
N GLU A 283 13.30 43.06 -8.81
CA GLU A 283 13.88 44.38 -8.52
C GLU A 283 13.05 45.12 -7.47
N GLU A 284 11.73 45.13 -7.62
CA GLU A 284 10.83 45.74 -6.64
C GLU A 284 10.97 45.06 -5.27
N PHE A 285 11.01 43.73 -5.24
CA PHE A 285 11.26 42.97 -4.02
C PHE A 285 12.62 43.31 -3.39
N ALA A 286 13.70 43.32 -4.18
CA ALA A 286 15.05 43.62 -3.70
C ALA A 286 15.16 45.05 -3.14
N ALA A 287 14.55 46.03 -3.82
CA ALA A 287 14.47 47.40 -3.34
C ALA A 287 13.71 47.48 -2.00
N ASN A 288 12.57 46.79 -1.87
CA ASN A 288 11.81 46.75 -0.62
C ASN A 288 12.58 46.05 0.51
N LEU A 289 13.34 45.00 0.21
CA LEU A 289 14.13 44.27 1.22
C LEU A 289 15.19 45.17 1.87
N VAL A 290 15.83 46.05 1.09
CA VAL A 290 16.82 47.02 1.61
C VAL A 290 16.18 48.12 2.45
N LEU A 291 14.92 48.46 2.14
CA LEU A 291 14.20 49.57 2.77
C LEU A 291 13.37 49.16 3.98
N THR A 292 13.17 47.86 4.21
CA THR A 292 12.32 47.35 5.28
C THR A 292 13.14 46.74 6.42
N SER A 293 12.71 46.97 7.66
CA SER A 293 13.34 46.39 8.86
C SER A 293 12.84 44.98 9.19
N SER A 294 11.78 44.52 8.52
CA SER A 294 11.15 43.23 8.75
C SER A 294 10.38 42.75 7.52
N VAL A 295 10.52 41.48 7.18
CA VAL A 295 9.77 40.79 6.12
C VAL A 295 9.08 39.57 6.72
N SER A 296 7.79 39.39 6.42
CA SER A 296 7.03 38.20 6.79
C SER A 296 6.96 37.22 5.63
N VAL A 297 7.20 35.93 5.90
CA VAL A 297 7.02 34.85 4.93
C VAL A 297 5.70 34.15 5.22
N ILE A 298 4.83 34.05 4.22
CA ILE A 298 3.57 33.31 4.29
C ILE A 298 3.71 32.05 3.44
N ASN A 299 3.46 30.88 4.04
CA ASN A 299 3.53 29.61 3.35
C ASN A 299 2.14 29.17 2.91
N HIS A 300 2.00 28.80 1.64
CA HIS A 300 0.79 28.18 1.09
C HIS A 300 1.11 26.73 0.73
N PHE A 301 0.37 25.77 1.31
CA PHE A 301 0.46 24.33 1.04
C PHE A 301 -0.81 23.83 0.37
#